data_AF-A0A1X1NPH1-F1
#
_entry.id   AF-A0A1X1NPH1-F1
#
_cell.length_a   1.000
_cell.length_b   1.000
_cell.length_c   1.000
_cell.angle_alpha   90.00
_cell.angle_beta   90.00
_cell.angle_gamma   90.00
#
_symmetry.space_group_name_H-M   'P 1'
#
loop_
_entity.id
_entity.type
_entity.pdbx_description
1 polymer ?
#
loop_
_entity_poly.entity_id
_entity_poly.type
_entity_poly.pdbx_seq_one_letter_code
_entity_poly.pdbx_strand_id
1 'polypeptide(L)'
;MTVTPAPAKAKAKSRAAGAPAAAAATASCYITNPGNYSYERFSYCVTGINVTYILRDSRGVEIGRGVLEVSTGADLSPTATTWSEQVTVRMTAASGDVTALNVKFRASCDAGCTATKTAPWYGGGITTGQPLTGNVTYSSPQTTGSSASFFTSYAMYVTSPNTTPTDPNASWKNPRQIRCDHAVGGTSVAGCAVPSVMAVVPMKATSADAGGAVAAYGWAQNNLNGAWGKKGSPLTRSTSGVAGRTASTCAGFTAQTDLVASDSCGDFPFGEAKEGGAPGDRCVTVIPNLGNGEWDTYVLNDANVLDRTSPCVQAHVTPAEKQFADIQLADGFKNQRVIDADQFELTFSLPDTGPQASCLNDPAPINSLPNGDGWFKNNTEPVPLVNKSDPTSGPGQRPAKAQACLGLNTGRGTETSDPITGMKDAEEFKKANNLTYRLVRCHLIANILGGQGTSALTRYNLVPCWQSGMNTGTPSMRTYEKMAEDLVKGNDSNRVLGTNDAILYQVTPVYKDANSTIPVGVTMNANIQRANGTTEELFPNVYVTNTYTNTGLYNLGN
;
A
#
# COMPACT_ATOMS: atom_id res chain seq x y z
N MET A 1 43.49 -52.15 30.38
CA MET A 1 43.14 -53.03 31.52
C MET A 1 42.71 -52.15 32.68
N THR A 2 41.47 -52.33 33.10
CA THR A 2 40.88 -51.81 34.35
C THR A 2 41.57 -52.45 35.55
N VAL A 3 41.69 -51.70 36.65
CA VAL A 3 41.94 -52.27 37.97
C VAL A 3 40.87 -51.77 38.93
N THR A 4 40.13 -52.72 39.49
CA THR A 4 39.06 -52.56 40.49
C THR A 4 39.63 -52.92 41.88
N PRO A 5 39.13 -52.33 42.98
CA PRO A 5 39.77 -52.39 44.29
C PRO A 5 39.24 -53.51 45.21
N ALA A 6 39.97 -53.73 46.31
CA ALA A 6 39.66 -54.66 47.39
C ALA A 6 39.18 -53.93 48.69
N PRO A 7 38.55 -54.62 49.65
CA PRO A 7 37.49 -54.08 50.51
C PRO A 7 37.90 -53.67 51.94
N ALA A 8 36.96 -53.00 52.61
CA ALA A 8 37.05 -52.34 53.92
C ALA A 8 37.07 -53.26 55.17
N LYS A 9 37.53 -52.71 56.31
CA LYS A 9 37.08 -53.07 57.68
C LYS A 9 37.13 -51.90 58.69
N ALA A 10 36.19 -51.98 59.63
CA ALA A 10 35.68 -51.08 60.69
C ALA A 10 36.70 -50.54 61.74
N LYS A 11 36.65 -49.23 62.12
CA LYS A 11 35.89 -48.50 63.19
C LYS A 11 36.55 -48.48 64.59
N ALA A 12 36.83 -47.27 65.10
CA ALA A 12 36.95 -46.95 66.53
C ALA A 12 36.36 -45.56 66.84
N LYS A 13 35.84 -45.41 68.08
CA LYS A 13 34.86 -44.41 68.55
C LYS A 13 35.44 -43.07 69.06
N SER A 14 34.71 -42.00 68.71
CA SER A 14 34.36 -40.74 69.40
C SER A 14 35.08 -40.20 70.66
N ARG A 15 35.45 -38.90 70.62
CA ARG A 15 35.01 -37.73 71.43
C ARG A 15 35.91 -36.52 71.06
N ALA A 16 35.53 -35.24 71.01
CA ALA A 16 34.39 -34.50 71.53
C ALA A 16 34.17 -33.17 70.76
N ALA A 17 32.91 -32.70 70.81
CA ALA A 17 32.41 -31.32 70.90
C ALA A 17 33.03 -30.18 70.05
N GLY A 18 32.27 -29.77 69.03
CA GLY A 18 32.23 -28.40 68.51
C GLY A 18 30.77 -28.03 68.21
N ALA A 19 30.33 -26.90 68.80
CA ALA A 19 29.10 -26.11 68.66
C ALA A 19 27.87 -26.66 67.88
N PRO A 20 26.62 -26.39 68.34
CA PRO A 20 25.44 -26.70 67.55
C PRO A 20 25.48 -25.90 66.25
N ALA A 21 25.42 -26.58 65.11
CA ALA A 21 25.11 -25.97 63.83
C ALA A 21 23.75 -25.26 63.98
N ALA A 22 23.73 -23.94 63.81
CA ALA A 22 22.48 -23.19 63.69
C ALA A 22 21.66 -23.83 62.57
N ALA A 23 20.45 -24.28 62.90
CA ALA A 23 19.53 -24.85 61.94
C ALA A 23 19.31 -23.84 60.81
N ALA A 24 19.52 -24.26 59.56
CA ALA A 24 19.38 -23.41 58.40
C ALA A 24 17.93 -22.89 58.32
N ALA A 25 17.77 -21.57 58.35
CA ALA A 25 16.50 -20.92 58.07
C ALA A 25 16.00 -21.37 56.68
N THR A 26 14.73 -21.79 56.62
CA THR A 26 14.13 -22.21 55.35
C THR A 26 13.54 -20.98 54.69
N ALA A 27 13.93 -20.72 53.44
CA ALA A 27 13.45 -19.59 52.68
C ALA A 27 12.64 -20.07 51.47
N SER A 28 11.51 -19.42 51.21
CA SER A 28 10.70 -19.67 50.01
C SER A 28 10.57 -18.38 49.21
N CYS A 29 10.61 -18.48 47.89
CA CYS A 29 10.28 -17.37 47.03
C CYS A 29 9.35 -17.85 45.91
N TYR A 30 8.49 -16.97 45.39
CA TYR A 30 7.51 -17.27 44.35
C TYR A 30 7.01 -15.99 43.67
N ILE A 31 6.48 -16.14 42.46
CA ILE A 31 5.88 -15.04 41.70
C ILE A 31 4.48 -14.77 42.26
N THR A 32 4.25 -13.53 42.67
CA THR A 32 2.98 -13.05 43.25
C THR A 32 2.20 -12.18 42.27
N ASN A 33 2.87 -11.56 41.30
CA ASN A 33 2.25 -10.87 40.18
C ASN A 33 3.06 -11.22 38.91
N PRO A 34 2.43 -11.76 37.85
CA PRO A 34 3.12 -12.09 36.61
C PRO A 34 3.56 -10.86 35.79
N GLY A 35 3.22 -9.64 36.21
CA GLY A 35 3.59 -8.39 35.53
C GLY A 35 2.73 -8.07 34.31
N ASN A 36 3.02 -6.92 33.69
CA ASN A 36 2.41 -6.43 32.47
C ASN A 36 3.38 -6.57 31.30
N TYR A 37 2.96 -7.29 30.26
CA TYR A 37 3.76 -7.52 29.05
C TYR A 37 3.29 -6.62 27.92
N SER A 38 4.21 -5.89 27.31
CA SER A 38 4.01 -5.12 26.08
C SER A 38 5.00 -5.60 25.02
N TYR A 39 4.58 -5.63 23.76
CA TYR A 39 5.42 -6.12 22.68
C TYR A 39 4.99 -5.51 21.35
N GLU A 40 5.98 -5.29 20.50
CA GLU A 40 5.81 -4.92 19.11
C GLU A 40 6.50 -5.99 18.25
N ARG A 41 6.53 -5.80 16.94
CA ARG A 41 7.15 -6.77 16.04
C ARG A 41 8.66 -6.94 16.31
N PHE A 42 9.32 -5.88 16.74
CA PHE A 42 10.76 -5.84 16.98
C PHE A 42 11.14 -5.44 18.40
N SER A 43 10.22 -5.53 19.36
CA SER A 43 10.54 -5.24 20.77
C SER A 43 9.61 -6.02 21.70
N TYR A 44 10.08 -6.28 22.91
CA TYR A 44 9.24 -6.78 23.99
C TYR A 44 9.72 -6.20 25.32
N CYS A 45 8.77 -6.02 26.24
CA CYS A 45 9.02 -5.51 27.56
C CYS A 45 8.04 -6.16 28.55
N VAL A 46 8.53 -6.42 29.76
CA VAL A 46 7.72 -6.79 30.91
C VAL A 46 8.04 -5.86 32.07
N THR A 47 7.01 -5.42 32.78
CA THR A 47 7.14 -4.58 33.98
C THR A 47 6.29 -5.13 35.11
N GLY A 48 6.67 -4.89 36.36
CA GLY A 48 5.83 -5.20 37.51
C GLY A 48 5.72 -6.68 37.88
N ILE A 49 6.68 -7.54 37.48
CA ILE A 49 6.73 -8.91 38.00
C ILE A 49 7.12 -8.84 39.47
N ASN A 50 6.23 -9.25 40.37
CA ASN A 50 6.53 -9.26 41.81
C ASN A 50 6.98 -10.63 42.27
N VAL A 51 8.20 -10.69 42.76
CA VAL A 51 8.80 -11.88 43.37
C VAL A 51 8.90 -11.67 44.87
N THR A 52 8.19 -12.49 45.64
CA THR A 52 8.14 -12.37 47.09
C THR A 52 9.07 -13.39 47.73
N TYR A 53 9.98 -12.94 48.58
CA TYR A 53 10.86 -13.75 49.42
C TYR A 53 10.34 -13.78 50.86
N ILE A 54 10.23 -14.97 51.43
CA ILE A 54 9.80 -15.20 52.81
C ILE A 54 10.92 -15.93 53.55
N LEU A 55 11.39 -15.33 54.64
CA LEU A 55 12.34 -15.93 55.59
C LEU A 55 11.57 -16.60 56.73
N ARG A 56 11.86 -17.88 57.00
CA ARG A 56 11.24 -18.62 58.09
C ARG A 56 12.26 -19.11 59.12
N ASP A 57 11.86 -19.13 60.39
CA ASP A 57 12.63 -19.72 61.48
C ASP A 57 12.70 -21.26 61.37
N SER A 58 13.40 -21.91 62.30
CA SER A 58 13.54 -23.37 62.35
C SER A 58 12.23 -24.13 62.63
N ARG A 59 11.16 -23.42 63.00
CA ARG A 59 9.81 -23.94 63.22
C ARG A 59 8.88 -23.65 62.04
N GLY A 60 9.37 -23.02 60.97
CA GLY A 60 8.61 -22.65 59.79
C GLY A 60 7.81 -21.35 59.92
N VAL A 61 7.99 -20.59 61.00
CA VAL A 61 7.31 -19.31 61.24
C VAL A 61 7.95 -18.21 60.40
N GLU A 62 7.14 -17.40 59.70
CA GLU A 62 7.64 -16.22 58.96
C GLU A 62 8.21 -15.19 59.92
N ILE A 63 9.50 -14.88 59.75
CA ILE A 63 10.25 -13.89 60.56
C ILE A 63 10.69 -12.68 59.75
N GLY A 64 10.53 -12.72 58.42
CA GLY A 64 10.75 -11.56 57.57
C GLY A 64 10.33 -11.81 56.13
N ARG A 65 10.13 -10.71 55.40
CA ARG A 65 9.65 -10.73 54.01
C ARG A 65 10.29 -9.61 53.20
N GLY A 66 10.68 -9.92 51.97
CA GLY A 66 11.07 -8.94 50.97
C GLY A 66 10.28 -9.10 49.67
N VAL A 67 9.96 -8.01 49.00
CA VAL A 67 9.30 -8.00 47.69
C VAL A 67 10.24 -7.35 46.68
N LEU A 68 10.49 -8.08 45.59
CA LEU A 68 11.29 -7.64 44.46
C LEU A 68 10.37 -7.42 43.26
N GLU A 69 10.46 -6.26 42.64
CA GLU A 69 9.83 -5.96 41.36
C GLU A 69 10.86 -6.15 40.25
N VAL A 70 10.51 -6.91 39.21
CA VAL A 70 11.36 -7.19 38.05
C VAL A 70 10.75 -6.57 36.80
N SER A 71 11.59 -5.92 36.01
CA SER A 71 11.28 -5.48 34.66
C SER A 71 12.36 -5.93 33.69
N THR A 72 11.99 -6.41 32.51
CA THR A 72 12.94 -6.75 31.45
C THR A 72 12.47 -6.24 30.10
N GLY A 73 13.39 -5.96 29.19
CA GLY A 73 13.03 -5.55 27.84
C GLY A 73 14.18 -5.61 26.85
N ALA A 74 13.84 -5.83 25.59
CA ALA A 74 14.81 -5.91 24.50
C ALA A 74 14.22 -5.43 23.18
N ASP A 75 15.10 -4.92 22.33
CA ASP A 75 14.86 -4.68 20.91
C ASP A 75 15.45 -5.84 20.10
N LEU A 76 14.66 -6.34 19.17
CA LEU A 76 15.07 -7.30 18.14
C LEU A 76 15.46 -6.54 16.88
N SER A 77 16.30 -7.16 16.05
CA SER A 77 16.72 -6.57 14.78
C SER A 77 16.21 -7.38 13.60
N PRO A 78 15.64 -6.74 12.56
CA PRO A 78 15.34 -7.43 11.30
C PRO A 78 16.60 -7.88 10.55
N THR A 79 17.79 -7.46 10.99
CA THR A 79 19.07 -7.74 10.32
C THR A 79 20.13 -8.34 11.24
N ALA A 80 19.77 -8.73 12.47
CA ALA A 80 20.67 -9.43 13.38
C ALA A 80 19.95 -10.52 14.15
N THR A 81 20.67 -11.61 14.42
CA THR A 81 20.18 -12.75 15.20
C THR A 81 20.71 -12.79 16.63
N THR A 82 21.35 -11.70 17.05
CA THR A 82 21.82 -11.46 18.41
C THR A 82 21.13 -10.23 18.96
N TRP A 83 20.79 -10.25 20.25
CA TRP A 83 20.20 -9.10 20.93
C TRP A 83 20.58 -9.10 22.41
N SER A 84 20.43 -7.93 23.03
CA SER A 84 20.65 -7.69 24.45
C SER A 84 19.31 -7.40 25.10
N GLU A 85 19.04 -8.05 26.23
CA GLU A 85 17.87 -7.78 27.06
C GLU A 85 18.34 -7.12 28.35
N GLN A 86 17.78 -5.95 28.66
CA GLN A 86 18.01 -5.26 29.92
C GLN A 86 17.12 -5.88 30.98
N VAL A 87 17.69 -6.13 32.16
CA VAL A 87 17.01 -6.63 33.35
C VAL A 87 17.21 -5.62 34.46
N THR A 88 16.11 -5.20 35.08
CA THR A 88 16.12 -4.35 36.28
C THR A 88 15.32 -5.04 37.38
N VAL A 89 15.91 -5.12 38.58
CA VAL A 89 15.26 -5.64 39.78
C VAL A 89 15.30 -4.57 40.85
N ARG A 90 14.18 -4.27 41.49
CA ARG A 90 14.08 -3.29 42.58
C ARG A 90 13.42 -3.93 43.79
N MET A 91 13.99 -3.75 44.98
CA MET A 91 13.32 -4.15 46.21
C MET A 91 12.28 -3.09 46.60
N THR A 92 10.99 -3.44 46.54
CA THR A 92 9.89 -2.48 46.77
C THR A 92 9.40 -2.49 48.20
N ALA A 93 9.53 -3.61 48.91
CA ALA A 93 9.15 -3.72 50.32
C ALA A 93 10.06 -4.69 51.08
N ALA A 94 10.21 -4.44 52.38
CA ALA A 94 11.00 -5.23 53.33
C ALA A 94 10.31 -5.18 54.71
N SER A 95 10.33 -6.28 55.47
CA SER A 95 9.76 -6.34 56.82
C SER A 95 10.41 -7.45 57.66
N GLY A 96 10.30 -7.32 58.98
CA GLY A 96 10.91 -8.23 59.94
C GLY A 96 12.43 -8.28 59.78
N ASP A 97 13.00 -9.47 59.82
CA ASP A 97 14.45 -9.70 59.74
C ASP A 97 15.02 -9.56 58.31
N VAL A 98 14.17 -9.37 57.30
CA VAL A 98 14.62 -9.14 55.92
C VAL A 98 14.79 -7.63 55.71
N THR A 99 16.02 -7.14 55.80
CA THR A 99 16.39 -5.72 55.55
C THR A 99 17.19 -5.54 54.25
N ALA A 100 17.79 -6.61 53.75
CA ALA A 100 18.51 -6.68 52.49
C ALA A 100 18.37 -8.08 51.89
N LEU A 101 18.55 -8.20 50.58
CA LEU A 101 18.57 -9.47 49.86
C LEU A 101 19.81 -9.56 48.95
N ASN A 102 20.27 -10.77 48.68
CA ASN A 102 21.18 -11.06 47.59
C ASN A 102 20.39 -11.63 46.43
N VAL A 103 20.53 -11.03 45.25
CA VAL A 103 19.80 -11.45 44.04
C VAL A 103 20.79 -11.95 43.00
N LYS A 104 20.51 -13.13 42.44
CA LYS A 104 21.13 -13.63 41.20
C LYS A 104 20.05 -13.87 40.17
N PHE A 105 20.37 -13.62 38.92
CA PHE A 105 19.45 -13.79 37.81
C PHE A 105 20.10 -14.66 36.73
N ARG A 106 19.34 -15.61 36.19
CA ARG A 106 19.79 -16.48 35.11
C ARG A 106 18.77 -16.51 33.98
N ALA A 107 19.21 -16.12 32.80
CA ALA A 107 18.52 -16.24 31.54
C ALA A 107 18.90 -17.55 30.82
N SER A 108 17.93 -18.12 30.13
CA SER A 108 18.06 -19.19 29.16
C SER A 108 17.03 -19.00 28.03
N CYS A 109 17.03 -19.88 27.04
CA CYS A 109 16.00 -19.93 26.01
C CYS A 109 15.81 -21.36 25.53
N ASP A 110 14.69 -21.61 24.85
CA ASP A 110 14.37 -22.91 24.28
C ASP A 110 15.27 -23.24 23.06
N ALA A 111 15.12 -24.45 22.52
CA ALA A 111 15.90 -24.93 21.37
C ALA A 111 15.83 -23.95 20.18
N GLY A 112 16.97 -23.76 19.52
CA GLY A 112 17.12 -22.77 18.45
C GLY A 112 17.66 -21.42 18.92
N CYS A 113 17.84 -21.23 20.23
CA CYS A 113 18.49 -20.04 20.81
C CYS A 113 19.56 -20.45 21.84
N THR A 114 20.58 -19.60 21.99
CA THR A 114 21.59 -19.68 23.04
C THR A 114 21.63 -18.37 23.83
N ALA A 115 21.48 -18.44 25.15
CA ALA A 115 21.81 -17.32 26.03
C ALA A 115 23.35 -17.22 26.17
N THR A 116 23.96 -16.26 25.47
CA THR A 116 25.42 -16.08 25.40
C THR A 116 25.98 -15.37 26.62
N LYS A 117 25.20 -14.48 27.24
CA LYS A 117 25.44 -13.94 28.58
C LYS A 117 24.24 -14.29 29.44
N THR A 118 24.39 -15.31 30.28
CA THR A 118 23.28 -15.91 31.03
C THR A 118 22.91 -15.15 32.29
N ALA A 119 23.73 -14.20 32.77
CA ALA A 119 23.44 -13.46 33.99
C ALA A 119 23.80 -11.98 33.81
N PRO A 120 22.91 -11.05 34.18
CA PRO A 120 23.22 -9.62 34.19
C PRO A 120 24.14 -9.27 35.37
N TRP A 121 24.04 -10.03 36.47
CA TRP A 121 24.89 -10.02 37.65
C TRP A 121 24.96 -11.44 38.27
N TYR A 122 26.10 -11.81 38.85
CA TYR A 122 26.31 -13.11 39.52
C TYR A 122 25.98 -13.09 41.02
N GLY A 123 25.40 -11.99 41.48
CA GLY A 123 25.10 -11.67 42.87
C GLY A 123 25.09 -10.15 43.03
N GLY A 124 24.27 -9.66 43.95
CA GLY A 124 24.16 -8.23 44.23
C GLY A 124 23.30 -8.01 45.46
N GLY A 125 23.81 -7.23 46.42
CA GLY A 125 23.04 -6.80 47.57
C GLY A 125 22.03 -5.74 47.13
N ILE A 126 20.77 -5.93 47.51
CA ILE A 126 19.69 -4.98 47.24
C ILE A 126 18.98 -4.65 48.55
N THR A 127 18.69 -3.36 48.74
CA THR A 127 17.91 -2.84 49.86
C THR A 127 16.68 -2.11 49.31
N THR A 128 15.71 -1.83 50.18
CA THR A 128 14.46 -1.18 49.76
C THR A 128 14.72 0.12 49.01
N GLY A 129 14.12 0.25 47.83
CA GLY A 129 14.24 1.40 46.94
C GLY A 129 15.37 1.33 45.92
N GLN A 130 16.41 0.51 46.14
CA GLN A 130 17.57 0.40 45.26
C GLN A 130 17.30 -0.52 44.06
N PRO A 131 17.68 -0.14 42.82
CA PRO A 131 17.64 -1.01 41.66
C PRO A 131 18.98 -1.73 41.43
N LEU A 132 18.91 -2.95 40.90
CA LEU A 132 20.01 -3.64 40.23
C LEU A 132 19.67 -3.72 38.74
N THR A 133 20.53 -3.18 37.89
CA THR A 133 20.33 -3.14 36.43
C THR A 133 21.54 -3.72 35.70
N GLY A 134 21.29 -4.42 34.60
CA GLY A 134 22.30 -5.07 33.79
C GLY A 134 21.66 -5.85 32.66
N ASN A 135 22.50 -6.43 31.78
CA ASN A 135 22.01 -7.05 30.56
C ASN A 135 22.34 -8.54 30.48
N VAL A 136 21.45 -9.31 29.90
CA VAL A 136 21.70 -10.65 29.34
C VAL A 136 21.73 -10.57 27.82
N THR A 137 22.37 -11.53 27.16
CA THR A 137 22.46 -11.54 25.69
C THR A 137 22.10 -12.90 25.13
N TYR A 138 21.54 -12.90 23.93
CA TYR A 138 21.08 -14.09 23.24
C TYR A 138 21.62 -14.13 21.81
N SER A 139 21.64 -15.33 21.23
CA SER A 139 22.03 -15.60 19.85
C SER A 139 21.19 -16.74 19.28
N SER A 140 20.69 -16.57 18.06
CA SER A 140 19.98 -17.59 17.29
C SER A 140 20.43 -17.58 15.82
N PRO A 141 21.65 -18.04 15.51
CA PRO A 141 22.17 -18.01 14.14
C PRO A 141 21.29 -18.83 13.19
N GLN A 142 21.01 -18.29 12.00
CA GLN A 142 20.16 -18.94 10.98
C GLN A 142 20.90 -19.01 9.64
N THR A 143 20.77 -20.16 8.97
CA THR A 143 21.25 -20.37 7.59
C THR A 143 20.15 -20.02 6.59
N THR A 144 20.51 -19.67 5.37
CA THR A 144 19.55 -19.29 4.32
C THR A 144 18.42 -20.32 4.18
N GLY A 145 17.18 -19.84 4.19
CA GLY A 145 15.96 -20.66 4.13
C GLY A 145 15.50 -21.25 5.47
N SER A 146 16.26 -21.10 6.57
CA SER A 146 15.90 -21.65 7.87
C SER A 146 15.17 -20.64 8.77
N SER A 147 14.43 -21.16 9.75
CA SER A 147 13.83 -20.38 10.84
C SER A 147 13.82 -21.19 12.14
N ALA A 148 13.91 -20.50 13.27
CA ALA A 148 13.75 -21.07 14.60
C ALA A 148 12.85 -20.15 15.44
N SER A 149 11.92 -20.76 16.18
CA SER A 149 11.02 -20.03 17.07
C SER A 149 11.11 -20.58 18.48
N PHE A 150 11.33 -19.71 19.46
CA PHE A 150 11.66 -20.10 20.84
C PHE A 150 11.15 -19.06 21.84
N PHE A 151 11.10 -19.43 23.12
CA PHE A 151 10.85 -18.50 24.22
C PHE A 151 12.13 -18.27 25.03
N THR A 152 12.31 -17.05 25.53
CA THR A 152 13.29 -16.76 26.58
C THR A 152 12.73 -17.17 27.94
N SER A 153 13.60 -17.64 28.82
CA SER A 153 13.25 -18.16 30.14
C SER A 153 14.17 -17.55 31.18
N TYR A 154 13.65 -17.38 32.39
CA TYR A 154 14.32 -16.66 33.46
C TYR A 154 14.16 -17.41 34.77
N ALA A 155 15.22 -17.41 35.56
CA ALA A 155 15.27 -17.96 36.90
C ALA A 155 15.97 -16.97 37.83
N MET A 156 15.33 -16.62 38.95
CA MET A 156 15.86 -15.74 39.97
C MET A 156 16.13 -16.52 41.26
N TYR A 157 17.31 -16.27 41.82
CA TYR A 157 17.78 -16.87 43.07
C TYR A 157 17.89 -15.75 44.08
N VAL A 158 17.12 -15.85 45.16
CA VAL A 158 17.00 -14.80 46.16
C VAL A 158 17.36 -15.39 47.51
N THR A 159 18.30 -14.74 48.20
CA THR A 159 18.70 -15.14 49.55
C THR A 159 18.83 -13.96 50.49
N SER A 160 18.77 -14.23 51.80
CA SER A 160 19.26 -13.30 52.81
C SER A 160 20.80 -13.24 52.77
N PRO A 161 21.42 -12.13 53.21
CA PRO A 161 22.87 -12.03 53.29
C PRO A 161 23.50 -13.22 54.03
N ASN A 162 24.68 -13.66 53.56
CA ASN A 162 25.43 -14.81 54.11
C ASN A 162 24.77 -16.19 53.93
N THR A 163 23.74 -16.31 53.08
CA THR A 163 23.17 -17.61 52.69
C THR A 163 23.31 -17.86 51.19
N THR A 164 23.57 -19.11 50.81
CA THR A 164 23.81 -19.51 49.41
C THR A 164 22.64 -20.37 48.93
N PRO A 165 21.90 -19.96 47.88
CA PRO A 165 20.84 -20.78 47.31
C PRO A 165 21.43 -21.88 46.42
N THR A 166 20.89 -23.09 46.49
CA THR A 166 21.22 -24.22 45.59
C THR A 166 20.25 -24.36 44.42
N ASP A 167 19.01 -23.89 44.57
CA ASP A 167 17.93 -24.00 43.57
C ASP A 167 17.32 -22.62 43.26
N PRO A 168 16.75 -22.41 42.06
CA PRO A 168 16.04 -21.19 41.73
C PRO A 168 14.73 -21.09 42.53
N ASN A 169 14.48 -19.92 43.10
CA ASN A 169 13.32 -19.70 43.94
C ASN A 169 12.14 -19.07 43.17
N ALA A 170 12.38 -18.48 41.99
CA ALA A 170 11.32 -18.01 41.10
C ALA A 170 11.73 -18.19 39.64
N SER A 171 10.81 -18.67 38.79
CA SER A 171 11.08 -18.90 37.37
C SER A 171 9.88 -18.50 36.51
N TRP A 172 10.14 -17.92 35.34
CA TRP A 172 9.11 -17.56 34.36
C TRP A 172 9.66 -17.61 32.93
N LYS A 173 8.77 -17.50 31.95
CA LYS A 173 9.12 -17.35 30.52
C LYS A 173 8.60 -16.03 29.99
N ASN A 174 9.23 -15.53 28.92
CA ASN A 174 8.57 -14.55 28.08
C ASN A 174 7.35 -15.21 27.43
N PRO A 175 6.13 -14.65 27.55
CA PRO A 175 4.92 -15.23 26.96
C PRO A 175 4.87 -15.07 25.43
N ARG A 176 5.79 -14.31 24.83
CA ARG A 176 5.89 -14.10 23.39
C ARG A 176 7.04 -14.90 22.80
N GLN A 177 6.71 -15.67 21.78
CA GLN A 177 7.68 -16.40 21.00
C GLN A 177 8.50 -15.40 20.19
N ILE A 178 9.80 -15.61 20.11
CA ILE A 178 10.69 -14.89 19.20
C ILE A 178 10.99 -15.85 18.05
N ARG A 179 10.88 -15.37 16.82
CA ARG A 179 11.35 -16.07 15.62
C ARG A 179 12.60 -15.38 15.11
N CYS A 180 13.67 -16.13 14.95
CA CYS A 180 14.80 -15.71 14.13
C CYS A 180 14.83 -16.55 12.86
N ASP A 181 15.06 -15.94 11.71
CA ASP A 181 15.06 -16.65 10.44
C ASP A 181 16.12 -16.13 9.46
N HIS A 182 16.27 -16.79 8.33
CA HIS A 182 16.92 -16.28 7.13
C HIS A 182 16.10 -16.76 5.92
N ALA A 183 14.77 -16.77 6.09
CA ALA A 183 13.82 -17.39 5.17
C ALA A 183 13.03 -16.35 4.36
N VAL A 184 13.28 -15.05 4.56
CA VAL A 184 12.66 -13.99 3.73
C VAL A 184 13.03 -14.15 2.24
N GLY A 185 14.27 -14.56 1.93
CA GLY A 185 14.77 -14.71 0.56
C GLY A 185 15.36 -13.43 -0.03
N GLY A 186 15.75 -13.48 -1.32
CA GLY A 186 16.37 -12.35 -2.02
C GLY A 186 17.69 -11.89 -1.38
N THR A 187 17.83 -10.58 -1.15
CA THR A 187 19.01 -9.96 -0.51
C THR A 187 18.85 -9.77 1.01
N SER A 188 17.78 -10.31 1.60
CA SER A 188 17.58 -10.22 3.06
C SER A 188 18.61 -11.04 3.82
N VAL A 189 19.24 -10.43 4.82
CA VAL A 189 20.09 -11.14 5.80
C VAL A 189 19.25 -11.81 6.89
N ALA A 190 19.88 -12.55 7.80
CA ALA A 190 19.19 -13.14 8.95
C ALA A 190 18.77 -12.09 9.99
N GLY A 191 17.68 -12.33 10.72
CA GLY A 191 17.10 -11.38 11.67
C GLY A 191 16.04 -12.02 12.57
N CYS A 192 15.52 -11.27 13.54
CA CYS A 192 14.52 -11.74 14.49
C CYS A 192 13.29 -10.81 14.57
N ALA A 193 12.13 -11.39 14.88
CA ALA A 193 10.88 -10.69 15.09
C ALA A 193 9.98 -11.46 16.08
N VAL A 194 8.94 -10.80 16.59
CA VAL A 194 7.83 -11.43 17.32
C VAL A 194 6.72 -11.78 16.32
N PRO A 195 6.58 -13.05 15.89
CA PRO A 195 5.69 -13.43 14.79
C PRO A 195 4.20 -13.26 15.12
N SER A 196 3.81 -13.18 16.40
CA SER A 196 2.42 -12.94 16.79
C SER A 196 1.94 -11.51 16.53
N VAL A 197 2.84 -10.57 16.21
CA VAL A 197 2.48 -9.22 15.76
C VAL A 197 2.48 -9.23 14.25
N MET A 198 1.33 -9.02 13.61
CA MET A 198 1.23 -9.01 12.15
C MET A 198 2.18 -7.96 11.54
N ALA A 199 2.79 -8.29 10.41
CA ALA A 199 3.66 -7.37 9.69
C ALA A 199 2.85 -6.22 9.07
N VAL A 200 3.42 -5.03 9.05
CA VAL A 200 2.87 -3.88 8.31
C VAL A 200 3.89 -3.46 7.27
N VAL A 201 3.61 -3.76 6.01
CA VAL A 201 4.46 -3.50 4.84
C VAL A 201 4.08 -2.13 4.26
N PRO A 202 4.92 -1.10 4.40
CA PRO A 202 4.63 0.21 3.82
C PRO A 202 4.95 0.23 2.32
N MET A 203 4.10 0.87 1.54
CA MET A 203 4.35 1.27 0.16
C MET A 203 4.14 2.78 0.05
N LYS A 204 5.13 3.49 -0.44
CA LYS A 204 5.16 4.95 -0.51
C LYS A 204 5.58 5.42 -1.89
N ALA A 205 4.85 6.39 -2.43
CA ALA A 205 5.28 7.12 -3.62
C ALA A 205 5.13 8.62 -3.37
N THR A 206 6.09 9.39 -3.86
CA THR A 206 5.99 10.84 -4.02
C THR A 206 5.61 11.18 -5.46
N SER A 207 5.37 12.46 -5.77
CA SER A 207 5.08 12.91 -7.14
C SER A 207 6.27 12.81 -8.10
N ALA A 208 7.49 12.57 -7.60
CA ALA A 208 8.67 12.35 -8.43
C ALA A 208 8.97 10.86 -8.69
N ASP A 209 8.26 9.96 -8.01
CA ASP A 209 8.48 8.52 -8.11
C ASP A 209 7.65 7.90 -9.23
N ALA A 210 8.09 6.75 -9.73
CA ALA A 210 7.31 5.87 -10.60
C ALA A 210 6.21 5.15 -9.80
N GLY A 211 5.29 5.92 -9.22
CA GLY A 211 4.33 5.46 -8.21
C GLY A 211 3.04 4.81 -8.71
N GLY A 212 2.80 4.73 -10.02
CA GLY A 212 1.50 4.37 -10.58
C GLY A 212 0.94 3.04 -10.07
N ALA A 213 1.79 2.00 -10.03
CA ALA A 213 1.37 0.70 -9.48
C ALA A 213 1.01 0.80 -7.98
N VAL A 214 1.80 1.52 -7.17
CA VAL A 214 1.50 1.75 -5.74
C VAL A 214 0.16 2.46 -5.57
N ALA A 215 -0.12 3.46 -6.42
CA ALA A 215 -1.38 4.18 -6.41
C ALA A 215 -2.57 3.28 -6.75
N ALA A 216 -2.45 2.47 -7.81
CA ALA A 216 -3.49 1.51 -8.19
C ALA A 216 -3.79 0.49 -7.07
N TYR A 217 -2.76 0.03 -6.36
CA TYR A 217 -2.92 -0.91 -5.24
C TYR A 217 -3.60 -0.26 -4.03
N GLY A 218 -3.22 0.98 -3.70
CA GLY A 218 -3.89 1.78 -2.67
C GLY A 218 -5.36 2.06 -3.01
N TRP A 219 -5.64 2.41 -4.27
CA TRP A 219 -6.99 2.57 -4.77
C TRP A 219 -7.81 1.27 -4.63
N ALA A 220 -7.25 0.13 -5.04
CA ALA A 220 -7.90 -1.17 -4.95
C ALA A 220 -8.25 -1.54 -3.52
N GLN A 221 -7.31 -1.33 -2.59
CA GLN A 221 -7.52 -1.55 -1.15
C GLN A 221 -8.66 -0.70 -0.58
N ASN A 222 -8.92 0.49 -1.14
CA ASN A 222 -9.94 1.41 -0.65
C ASN A 222 -11.30 1.29 -1.37
N ASN A 223 -11.32 0.81 -2.61
CA ASN A 223 -12.51 0.84 -3.45
C ASN A 223 -13.16 -0.54 -3.68
N LEU A 224 -12.40 -1.64 -3.57
CA LEU A 224 -12.93 -2.99 -3.70
C LEU A 224 -13.37 -3.57 -2.34
N ASN A 225 -14.42 -4.38 -2.36
CA ASN A 225 -15.01 -4.99 -1.16
C ASN A 225 -14.05 -5.93 -0.43
N GLY A 226 -13.10 -6.55 -1.15
CA GLY A 226 -12.08 -7.40 -0.54
C GLY A 226 -11.18 -6.63 0.42
N ALA A 227 -10.97 -5.33 0.17
CA ALA A 227 -10.12 -4.44 0.97
C ALA A 227 -8.76 -5.05 1.34
N TRP A 228 -8.18 -5.80 0.39
CA TRP A 228 -7.01 -6.62 0.62
C TRP A 228 -5.81 -5.81 1.13
N GLY A 229 -5.09 -6.39 2.09
CA GLY A 229 -3.98 -5.74 2.78
C GLY A 229 -4.39 -4.85 3.95
N LYS A 230 -5.69 -4.69 4.27
CA LYS A 230 -6.10 -4.08 5.55
C LYS A 230 -6.04 -5.10 6.69
N LYS A 231 -5.99 -4.63 7.94
CA LYS A 231 -6.08 -5.47 9.15
C LYS A 231 -7.22 -6.49 9.15
N GLY A 232 -8.38 -6.14 8.60
CA GLY A 232 -9.55 -7.02 8.49
C GLY A 232 -9.47 -8.05 7.36
N SER A 233 -8.62 -7.81 6.36
CA SER A 233 -8.43 -8.64 5.16
C SER A 233 -6.93 -8.67 4.80
N PRO A 234 -6.06 -9.20 5.67
CA PRO A 234 -4.62 -9.19 5.43
C PRO A 234 -4.27 -10.08 4.23
N LEU A 235 -3.12 -9.80 3.63
CA LEU A 235 -2.54 -10.67 2.61
C LEU A 235 -1.70 -11.75 3.29
N THR A 236 -1.59 -12.91 2.65
CA THR A 236 -0.75 -14.02 3.11
C THR A 236 0.39 -14.23 2.14
N ARG A 237 1.63 -14.09 2.59
CA ARG A 237 2.81 -14.25 1.73
C ARG A 237 2.87 -15.67 1.16
N SER A 238 3.15 -15.76 -0.14
CA SER A 238 3.28 -17.02 -0.86
C SER A 238 4.43 -16.94 -1.86
N THR A 239 5.48 -17.73 -1.61
CA THR A 239 6.70 -17.78 -2.42
C THR A 239 6.62 -18.81 -3.55
N SER A 240 5.70 -19.77 -3.46
CA SER A 240 5.45 -20.78 -4.50
C SER A 240 4.31 -20.33 -5.43
N GLY A 241 4.42 -20.64 -6.73
CA GLY A 241 3.35 -20.36 -7.72
C GLY A 241 3.14 -18.89 -8.07
N VAL A 242 4.07 -17.99 -7.71
CA VAL A 242 3.97 -16.53 -7.95
C VAL A 242 3.71 -16.23 -9.43
N ALA A 243 4.55 -16.73 -10.33
CA ALA A 243 4.41 -16.51 -11.76
C ALA A 243 3.05 -16.99 -12.32
N GLY A 244 2.52 -18.09 -11.78
CA GLY A 244 1.20 -18.61 -12.17
C GLY A 244 0.05 -17.71 -11.73
N ARG A 245 0.12 -17.15 -10.51
CA ARG A 245 -0.88 -16.19 -10.02
C ARG A 245 -0.84 -14.89 -10.82
N THR A 246 0.35 -14.30 -11.00
CA THR A 246 0.50 -13.09 -11.83
C THR A 246 0.01 -13.32 -13.26
N ALA A 247 0.36 -14.46 -13.88
CA ALA A 247 -0.11 -14.79 -15.23
C ALA A 247 -1.65 -14.98 -15.30
N SER A 248 -2.26 -15.56 -14.27
CA SER A 248 -3.73 -15.70 -14.18
C SER A 248 -4.44 -14.35 -14.09
N THR A 249 -3.95 -13.46 -13.23
CA THR A 249 -4.51 -12.11 -13.07
C THR A 249 -4.26 -11.23 -14.29
N CYS A 250 -3.11 -11.35 -14.97
CA CYS A 250 -2.83 -10.60 -16.19
C CYS A 250 -3.30 -11.31 -17.48
N ALA A 251 -4.03 -12.43 -17.38
CA ALA A 251 -4.59 -13.10 -18.55
C ALA A 251 -5.62 -12.19 -19.24
N GLY A 252 -5.57 -12.13 -20.58
CA GLY A 252 -6.48 -11.29 -21.37
C GLY A 252 -6.15 -9.78 -21.36
N PHE A 253 -5.09 -9.36 -20.67
CA PHE A 253 -4.67 -7.96 -20.65
C PHE A 253 -4.36 -7.45 -22.07
N THR A 254 -4.98 -6.33 -22.45
CA THR A 254 -4.79 -5.68 -23.75
C THR A 254 -4.13 -4.33 -23.53
N ALA A 255 -2.89 -4.18 -23.98
CA ALA A 255 -2.13 -2.95 -23.80
C ALA A 255 -2.83 -1.73 -24.42
N GLN A 256 -2.91 -0.64 -23.66
CA GLN A 256 -3.47 0.66 -24.03
C GLN A 256 -2.35 1.66 -24.29
N THR A 257 -1.52 1.40 -25.30
CA THR A 257 -0.32 2.21 -25.58
C THR A 257 -0.61 3.66 -25.96
N ASP A 258 -1.85 3.97 -26.33
CA ASP A 258 -2.33 5.33 -26.58
C ASP A 258 -2.58 6.12 -25.27
N LEU A 259 -2.69 5.43 -24.13
CA LEU A 259 -2.96 6.01 -22.81
C LEU A 259 -1.76 5.86 -21.86
N VAL A 260 -1.05 4.74 -21.93
CA VAL A 260 0.11 4.42 -21.08
C VAL A 260 1.29 4.01 -21.94
N ALA A 261 2.40 4.73 -21.86
CA ALA A 261 3.59 4.43 -22.65
C ALA A 261 4.20 3.08 -22.24
N SER A 262 4.49 2.21 -23.21
CA SER A 262 5.04 0.87 -22.96
C SER A 262 4.22 0.06 -21.95
N ASP A 263 2.90 0.18 -22.05
CA ASP A 263 1.93 -0.37 -21.10
C ASP A 263 2.13 -1.85 -20.73
N SER A 264 2.01 -2.13 -19.43
CA SER A 264 2.21 -3.43 -18.82
C SER A 264 1.18 -3.66 -17.70
N CYS A 265 0.97 -4.92 -17.33
CA CYS A 265 -0.01 -5.29 -16.32
C CYS A 265 0.58 -5.30 -14.90
N GLY A 266 0.01 -4.47 -14.01
CA GLY A 266 0.16 -4.55 -12.55
C GLY A 266 -0.97 -5.35 -11.92
N ASP A 267 -0.64 -6.44 -11.22
CA ASP A 267 -1.61 -7.34 -10.58
C ASP A 267 -1.78 -7.03 -9.09
N PHE A 268 -3.03 -6.87 -8.65
CA PHE A 268 -3.36 -6.77 -7.22
C PHE A 268 -4.65 -7.53 -6.86
N PRO A 269 -4.68 -8.34 -5.79
CA PRO A 269 -3.55 -8.73 -4.95
C PRO A 269 -2.40 -9.38 -5.73
N PHE A 270 -1.17 -9.14 -5.28
CA PHE A 270 0.05 -9.55 -5.99
C PHE A 270 0.16 -11.07 -6.14
N GLY A 271 0.90 -11.52 -7.16
CA GLY A 271 1.35 -12.91 -7.27
C GLY A 271 2.09 -13.41 -6.02
N GLU A 272 2.77 -12.56 -5.26
CA GLU A 272 3.47 -12.89 -4.00
C GLU A 272 2.53 -13.10 -2.80
N ALA A 273 1.21 -12.97 -2.99
CA ALA A 273 0.19 -13.25 -1.98
C ALA A 273 -0.71 -14.43 -2.39
N LYS A 274 -1.24 -15.19 -1.42
CA LYS A 274 -2.18 -16.30 -1.67
C LYS A 274 -3.50 -15.83 -2.24
N GLU A 275 -3.90 -14.61 -1.91
CA GLU A 275 -5.14 -13.96 -2.33
C GLU A 275 -5.06 -13.45 -3.79
N GLY A 276 -3.86 -13.44 -4.39
CA GLY A 276 -3.67 -13.10 -5.79
C GLY A 276 -4.02 -14.23 -6.75
N GLY A 277 -3.99 -13.93 -8.05
CA GLY A 277 -4.19 -14.94 -9.11
C GLY A 277 -5.64 -15.22 -9.49
N ALA A 278 -6.57 -14.35 -9.09
CA ALA A 278 -7.91 -14.35 -9.67
C ALA A 278 -7.83 -14.14 -11.20
N PRO A 279 -8.68 -14.81 -12.01
CA PRO A 279 -8.69 -14.63 -13.46
C PRO A 279 -8.89 -13.18 -13.90
N GLY A 280 -8.12 -12.75 -14.91
CA GLY A 280 -8.12 -11.36 -15.38
C GLY A 280 -9.49 -10.82 -15.82
N ASP A 281 -10.35 -11.67 -16.41
CA ASP A 281 -11.72 -11.33 -16.82
C ASP A 281 -12.67 -11.02 -15.65
N ARG A 282 -12.24 -11.27 -14.41
CA ARG A 282 -12.97 -10.91 -13.18
C ARG A 282 -12.41 -9.67 -12.50
N CYS A 283 -11.27 -9.15 -12.96
CA CYS A 283 -10.62 -8.00 -12.35
C CYS A 283 -11.22 -6.68 -12.86
N VAL A 284 -11.13 -5.64 -12.04
CA VAL A 284 -11.31 -4.27 -12.55
C VAL A 284 -10.04 -3.85 -13.26
N THR A 285 -10.14 -3.37 -14.49
CA THR A 285 -8.99 -2.80 -15.18
C THR A 285 -8.91 -1.30 -14.86
N VAL A 286 -7.72 -0.78 -14.55
CA VAL A 286 -7.54 0.63 -14.17
C VAL A 286 -6.31 1.26 -14.78
N ILE A 287 -6.29 2.57 -14.94
CA ILE A 287 -5.10 3.37 -15.26
C ILE A 287 -4.85 4.34 -14.09
N PRO A 288 -3.78 4.17 -13.30
CA PRO A 288 -3.30 5.22 -12.41
C PRO A 288 -2.67 6.35 -13.24
N ASN A 289 -2.89 7.60 -12.85
CA ASN A 289 -2.34 8.77 -13.52
C ASN A 289 -1.95 9.81 -12.48
N LEU A 290 -0.71 10.28 -12.53
CA LEU A 290 -0.27 11.38 -11.68
C LEU A 290 -0.66 12.70 -12.37
N GLY A 291 -1.66 13.39 -11.82
CA GLY A 291 -2.12 14.70 -12.29
C GLY A 291 -2.08 15.73 -11.17
N ASN A 292 -1.55 16.93 -11.43
CA ASN A 292 -1.43 18.02 -10.45
C ASN A 292 -0.75 17.60 -9.14
N GLY A 293 0.19 16.65 -9.24
CA GLY A 293 0.97 16.14 -8.11
C GLY A 293 0.25 15.13 -7.21
N GLU A 294 -0.99 14.72 -7.51
CA GLU A 294 -1.74 13.65 -6.85
C GLU A 294 -2.02 12.49 -7.82
N TRP A 295 -2.24 11.28 -7.29
CA TRP A 295 -2.56 10.11 -8.10
C TRP A 295 -4.07 9.91 -8.23
N ASP A 296 -4.58 10.03 -9.45
CA ASP A 296 -5.92 9.60 -9.82
C ASP A 296 -5.91 8.15 -10.34
N THR A 297 -7.04 7.46 -10.26
CA THR A 297 -7.21 6.11 -10.84
C THR A 297 -8.48 6.03 -11.69
N TYR A 298 -8.30 5.78 -12.99
CA TYR A 298 -9.36 5.69 -13.99
C TYR A 298 -9.78 4.24 -14.21
N VAL A 299 -11.07 3.94 -14.14
CA VAL A 299 -11.60 2.59 -14.36
C VAL A 299 -11.84 2.35 -15.86
N LEU A 300 -11.25 1.28 -16.38
CA LEU A 300 -11.49 0.73 -17.71
C LEU A 300 -12.30 -0.57 -17.56
N ASN A 301 -13.55 -0.60 -18.03
CA ASN A 301 -14.25 -1.87 -18.28
C ASN A 301 -15.33 -1.67 -19.36
N ASP A 302 -16.02 -2.74 -19.77
CA ASP A 302 -16.99 -2.71 -20.90
C ASP A 302 -18.09 -1.63 -20.75
N ALA A 303 -18.35 -1.14 -19.54
CA ALA A 303 -19.25 0.00 -19.26
C ALA A 303 -18.56 1.18 -18.54
N ASN A 304 -17.27 1.05 -18.25
CA ASN A 304 -16.45 1.81 -17.29
C ASN A 304 -17.11 2.02 -15.89
N VAL A 305 -18.03 1.14 -15.49
CA VAL A 305 -18.73 1.16 -14.19
C VAL A 305 -17.98 0.32 -13.17
N LEU A 306 -17.55 0.93 -12.06
CA LEU A 306 -16.84 0.21 -10.99
C LEU A 306 -17.67 -0.95 -10.40
N ASP A 307 -17.22 -2.19 -10.62
CA ASP A 307 -17.67 -3.36 -9.86
C ASP A 307 -16.80 -3.52 -8.61
N ARG A 308 -17.34 -3.13 -7.46
CA ARG A 308 -16.64 -3.26 -6.17
C ARG A 308 -16.49 -4.71 -5.70
N THR A 309 -17.22 -5.66 -6.31
CA THR A 309 -17.16 -7.09 -5.94
C THR A 309 -16.03 -7.85 -6.63
N SER A 310 -15.39 -7.24 -7.64
CA SER A 310 -14.21 -7.80 -8.29
C SER A 310 -13.12 -8.15 -7.27
N PRO A 311 -12.51 -9.34 -7.37
CA PRO A 311 -11.52 -9.81 -6.40
C PRO A 311 -10.12 -9.21 -6.62
N CYS A 312 -9.89 -8.54 -7.75
CA CYS A 312 -8.58 -8.10 -8.20
C CYS A 312 -8.66 -6.84 -9.09
N VAL A 313 -7.49 -6.25 -9.31
CA VAL A 313 -7.24 -5.18 -10.26
C VAL A 313 -6.17 -5.60 -11.27
N GLN A 314 -6.41 -5.25 -12.53
CA GLN A 314 -5.40 -5.18 -13.60
C GLN A 314 -5.06 -3.71 -13.84
N ALA A 315 -3.92 -3.25 -13.35
CA ALA A 315 -3.47 -1.87 -13.56
C ALA A 315 -2.65 -1.77 -14.85
N HIS A 316 -2.99 -0.80 -15.70
CA HIS A 316 -2.19 -0.35 -16.82
C HIS A 316 -1.07 0.56 -16.32
N VAL A 317 0.14 0.03 -16.23
CA VAL A 317 1.29 0.75 -15.68
C VAL A 317 2.49 0.59 -16.58
N THR A 318 3.40 1.56 -16.53
CA THR A 318 4.70 1.41 -17.18
C THR A 318 5.54 0.33 -16.47
N PRO A 319 6.53 -0.28 -17.14
CA PRO A 319 7.40 -1.28 -16.53
C PRO A 319 8.20 -0.71 -15.34
N ALA A 320 8.55 0.58 -15.39
CA ALA A 320 9.24 1.27 -14.31
C ALA A 320 8.36 1.39 -13.06
N GLU A 321 7.07 1.68 -13.22
CA GLU A 321 6.13 1.75 -12.11
C GLU A 321 5.87 0.38 -11.48
N LYS A 322 5.73 -0.67 -12.29
CA LYS A 322 5.63 -2.05 -11.78
C LYS A 322 6.87 -2.41 -10.98
N GLN A 323 8.06 -2.21 -11.56
CA GLN A 323 9.34 -2.50 -10.89
C GLN A 323 9.50 -1.73 -9.58
N PHE A 324 9.10 -0.45 -9.55
CA PHE A 324 9.16 0.36 -8.34
C PHE A 324 8.31 -0.22 -7.21
N ALA A 325 7.08 -0.65 -7.51
CA ALA A 325 6.21 -1.27 -6.52
C ALA A 325 6.74 -2.65 -6.06
N ASP A 326 7.30 -3.46 -6.98
CA ASP A 326 7.90 -4.76 -6.65
C ASP A 326 9.09 -4.60 -5.69
N ILE A 327 9.94 -3.59 -5.90
CA ILE A 327 11.06 -3.25 -5.00
C ILE A 327 10.54 -2.92 -3.60
N GLN A 328 9.51 -2.08 -3.50
CA GLN A 328 8.93 -1.71 -2.21
C GLN A 328 8.31 -2.89 -1.47
N LEU A 329 7.62 -3.78 -2.19
CA LEU A 329 7.07 -4.99 -1.59
C LEU A 329 8.20 -5.90 -1.06
N ALA A 330 9.27 -6.08 -1.84
CA ALA A 330 10.43 -6.87 -1.44
C ALA A 330 11.17 -6.27 -0.23
N ASP A 331 11.41 -4.95 -0.23
CA ASP A 331 12.03 -4.23 0.89
C ASP A 331 11.13 -4.26 2.13
N GLY A 332 9.82 -4.13 1.96
CA GLY A 332 8.86 -4.27 3.04
C GLY A 332 8.88 -5.68 3.65
N PHE A 333 8.93 -6.75 2.83
CA PHE A 333 9.11 -8.12 3.34
C PHE A 333 10.43 -8.30 4.10
N LYS A 334 11.52 -7.72 3.62
CA LYS A 334 12.83 -7.72 4.31
C LYS A 334 12.76 -6.98 5.65
N ASN A 335 12.31 -5.74 5.64
CA ASN A 335 12.27 -4.86 6.81
C ASN A 335 11.29 -5.37 7.87
N GLN A 336 10.20 -5.99 7.43
CA GLN A 336 9.19 -6.58 8.31
C GLN A 336 9.39 -8.07 8.51
N ARG A 337 10.45 -8.72 8.00
CA ARG A 337 10.69 -10.16 8.20
C ARG A 337 9.51 -11.05 7.81
N VAL A 338 8.77 -10.71 6.77
CA VAL A 338 7.62 -11.51 6.31
C VAL A 338 8.16 -12.74 5.60
N ILE A 339 7.86 -13.94 6.07
CA ILE A 339 8.24 -15.21 5.43
C ILE A 339 7.03 -15.92 4.81
N ASP A 340 7.24 -17.03 4.11
CA ASP A 340 6.13 -17.79 3.53
C ASP A 340 5.05 -18.11 4.57
N ALA A 341 3.78 -17.99 4.16
CA ALA A 341 2.59 -18.14 5.00
C ALA A 341 2.38 -17.09 6.11
N ASP A 342 3.28 -16.13 6.32
CA ASP A 342 3.01 -14.99 7.21
C ASP A 342 1.88 -14.13 6.62
N GLN A 343 0.99 -13.67 7.50
CA GLN A 343 0.05 -12.61 7.17
C GLN A 343 0.71 -11.23 7.30
N PHE A 344 0.31 -10.30 6.43
CA PHE A 344 0.78 -8.92 6.44
C PHE A 344 -0.31 -7.93 5.99
N GLU A 345 -0.24 -6.74 6.58
CA GLU A 345 -0.98 -5.56 6.14
C GLU A 345 -0.12 -4.74 5.17
N LEU A 346 -0.79 -3.97 4.31
CA LEU A 346 -0.20 -2.93 3.49
C LEU A 346 -0.65 -1.56 4.01
N THR A 347 0.27 -0.61 4.01
CA THR A 347 -0.06 0.81 4.22
C THR A 347 0.45 1.62 3.05
N PHE A 348 -0.36 2.58 2.58
CA PHE A 348 -0.03 3.40 1.43
C PHE A 348 0.19 4.85 1.85
N SER A 349 1.27 5.45 1.37
CA SER A 349 1.54 6.88 1.47
C SER A 349 1.73 7.43 0.06
N LEU A 350 0.74 8.15 -0.42
CA LEU A 350 0.72 8.81 -1.72
C LEU A 350 0.70 10.33 -1.48
N PRO A 351 1.10 11.15 -2.47
CA PRO A 351 0.92 12.60 -2.39
C PRO A 351 -0.57 12.94 -2.25
N ASP A 352 -0.85 14.00 -1.50
CA ASP A 352 -2.13 14.69 -1.42
C ASP A 352 -1.81 16.17 -1.66
N THR A 353 -2.30 16.75 -2.76
CA THR A 353 -1.97 18.13 -3.16
C THR A 353 -2.96 19.17 -2.65
N GLY A 354 -3.88 18.76 -1.75
CA GLY A 354 -4.85 19.65 -1.14
C GLY A 354 -5.96 20.08 -2.11
N PRO A 355 -6.60 21.24 -1.90
CA PRO A 355 -7.70 21.68 -2.75
C PRO A 355 -7.28 21.87 -4.21
N GLN A 356 -8.11 21.37 -5.13
CA GLN A 356 -7.94 21.52 -6.57
C GLN A 356 -9.22 22.02 -7.24
N ALA A 357 -9.10 22.39 -8.52
CA ALA A 357 -10.24 22.80 -9.33
C ALA A 357 -11.36 21.75 -9.26
N SER A 358 -12.62 22.18 -9.21
CA SER A 358 -13.71 21.25 -8.93
C SER A 358 -13.86 20.10 -9.93
N CYS A 359 -13.42 20.30 -11.19
CA CYS A 359 -13.42 19.26 -12.21
C CYS A 359 -12.26 18.28 -12.07
N LEU A 360 -11.20 18.62 -11.35
CA LEU A 360 -10.08 17.73 -11.03
C LEU A 360 -10.34 16.87 -9.79
N ASN A 361 -11.32 17.23 -8.95
CA ASN A 361 -11.59 16.54 -7.69
C ASN A 361 -11.76 15.01 -7.85
N ASP A 362 -11.16 14.25 -6.94
CA ASP A 362 -11.26 12.79 -6.83
C ASP A 362 -12.63 12.37 -6.24
N PRO A 363 -13.37 11.44 -6.89
CA PRO A 363 -13.03 10.77 -8.15
C PRO A 363 -13.43 11.55 -9.39
N ALA A 364 -12.55 11.52 -10.38
CA ALA A 364 -12.85 11.91 -11.75
C ALA A 364 -14.15 11.23 -12.23
N PRO A 365 -14.90 11.84 -13.16
CA PRO A 365 -16.18 11.28 -13.59
C PRO A 365 -16.02 9.85 -14.09
N ILE A 366 -16.95 9.00 -13.68
CA ILE A 366 -17.08 7.62 -14.17
C ILE A 366 -17.01 7.62 -15.71
N ASN A 367 -16.22 6.73 -16.31
CA ASN A 367 -15.96 6.62 -17.75
C ASN A 367 -15.07 7.72 -18.36
N SER A 368 -14.35 8.47 -17.53
CA SER A 368 -13.30 9.37 -18.01
C SER A 368 -11.99 8.61 -18.25
N LEU A 369 -11.15 9.18 -19.09
CA LEU A 369 -9.81 8.73 -19.43
C LEU A 369 -8.80 9.81 -19.08
N PRO A 370 -7.57 9.44 -18.68
CA PRO A 370 -6.55 10.40 -18.32
C PRO A 370 -6.18 11.31 -19.50
N ASN A 371 -5.88 12.57 -19.18
CA ASN A 371 -5.40 13.58 -20.12
C ASN A 371 -4.40 14.52 -19.44
N GLY A 372 -3.14 14.11 -19.35
CA GLY A 372 -2.11 14.84 -18.61
C GLY A 372 -2.54 15.02 -17.15
N ASP A 373 -2.60 16.27 -16.70
CA ASP A 373 -3.03 16.65 -15.36
C ASP A 373 -4.54 16.51 -15.10
N GLY A 374 -5.35 16.15 -16.09
CA GLY A 374 -6.78 15.98 -15.90
C GLY A 374 -7.32 14.81 -16.68
N TRP A 375 -8.50 14.99 -17.27
CA TRP A 375 -9.21 13.90 -17.91
C TRP A 375 -10.06 14.37 -19.09
N PHE A 376 -10.45 13.43 -19.94
CA PHE A 376 -11.51 13.61 -20.92
C PHE A 376 -12.53 12.48 -20.86
N LYS A 377 -13.76 12.76 -21.29
CA LYS A 377 -14.87 11.83 -21.27
C LYS A 377 -15.73 12.05 -22.50
N ASN A 378 -16.01 10.96 -23.21
CA ASN A 378 -16.93 10.96 -24.34
C ASN A 378 -18.16 10.13 -24.00
N ASN A 379 -19.32 10.77 -24.05
CA ASN A 379 -20.61 10.09 -23.99
C ASN A 379 -21.07 9.79 -25.41
N THR A 380 -21.73 8.65 -25.59
CA THR A 380 -22.34 8.26 -26.86
C THR A 380 -23.85 8.08 -26.71
N GLU A 381 -24.54 8.08 -27.83
CA GLU A 381 -25.94 7.69 -27.93
C GLU A 381 -26.13 6.71 -29.10
N PRO A 382 -27.08 5.76 -28.98
CA PRO A 382 -27.31 4.77 -30.01
C PRO A 382 -27.90 5.38 -31.28
N VAL A 383 -27.51 4.82 -32.43
CA VAL A 383 -28.11 5.11 -33.74
C VAL A 383 -28.54 3.82 -34.44
N PRO A 384 -29.64 3.84 -35.23
CA PRO A 384 -30.07 2.66 -35.98
C PRO A 384 -29.06 2.20 -37.04
N LEU A 385 -28.26 3.13 -37.58
CA LEU A 385 -27.23 2.88 -38.58
C LEU A 385 -25.96 3.69 -38.27
N VAL A 386 -24.77 3.07 -38.39
CA VAL A 386 -23.49 3.80 -38.34
C VAL A 386 -23.38 4.79 -39.51
N ASN A 387 -23.92 4.44 -40.68
CA ASN A 387 -24.09 5.37 -41.79
C ASN A 387 -25.50 5.19 -42.39
N LYS A 388 -26.29 6.26 -42.49
CA LYS A 388 -27.63 6.24 -43.09
C LYS A 388 -27.61 5.76 -44.54
N SER A 389 -26.55 6.08 -45.25
CA SER A 389 -26.36 5.79 -46.66
C SER A 389 -25.91 4.35 -46.95
N ASP A 390 -25.50 3.64 -45.90
CA ASP A 390 -25.09 2.25 -45.97
C ASP A 390 -25.98 1.41 -45.03
N PRO A 391 -27.09 0.85 -45.55
CA PRO A 391 -27.99 0.01 -44.76
C PRO A 391 -27.32 -1.25 -44.19
N THR A 392 -26.17 -1.66 -44.74
CA THR A 392 -25.41 -2.81 -44.23
C THR A 392 -24.55 -2.47 -43.02
N SER A 393 -24.42 -1.18 -42.68
CA SER A 393 -23.58 -0.72 -41.58
C SER A 393 -24.11 -1.11 -40.19
N GLY A 394 -25.40 -1.44 -40.08
CA GLY A 394 -26.02 -1.91 -38.84
C GLY A 394 -26.04 -0.85 -37.72
N PRO A 395 -26.65 -1.16 -36.57
CA PRO A 395 -26.75 -0.24 -35.44
C PRO A 395 -25.39 0.11 -34.87
N GLY A 396 -25.28 1.33 -34.32
CA GLY A 396 -24.02 1.85 -33.79
C GLY A 396 -24.21 2.88 -32.70
N GLN A 397 -23.15 3.65 -32.44
CA GLN A 397 -23.10 4.72 -31.45
C GLN A 397 -22.58 5.99 -32.12
N ARG A 398 -23.16 7.15 -31.80
CA ARG A 398 -22.63 8.46 -32.21
C ARG A 398 -22.19 9.28 -30.99
N PRO A 399 -21.24 10.22 -31.13
CA PRO A 399 -20.87 11.11 -30.03
C PRO A 399 -22.05 11.99 -29.59
N ALA A 400 -22.35 12.01 -28.31
CA ALA A 400 -23.43 12.83 -27.73
C ALA A 400 -22.89 14.03 -26.93
N LYS A 401 -21.75 13.84 -26.25
CA LYS A 401 -21.08 14.92 -25.50
C LYS A 401 -19.62 14.54 -25.27
N ALA A 402 -18.72 15.48 -25.47
CA ALA A 402 -17.34 15.40 -25.03
C ALA A 402 -17.08 16.41 -23.91
N GLN A 403 -16.36 15.99 -22.89
CA GLN A 403 -15.97 16.84 -21.76
C GLN A 403 -14.49 16.61 -21.46
N ALA A 404 -13.81 17.65 -21.02
CA ALA A 404 -12.47 17.52 -20.46
C ALA A 404 -12.28 18.47 -19.27
N CYS A 405 -11.48 18.04 -18.31
CA CYS A 405 -10.87 18.91 -17.33
C CYS A 405 -9.40 19.05 -17.72
N LEU A 406 -8.99 20.24 -18.16
CA LEU A 406 -7.67 20.50 -18.73
C LEU A 406 -6.79 21.19 -17.69
N GLY A 407 -5.82 20.45 -17.14
CA GLY A 407 -4.78 21.00 -16.25
C GLY A 407 -3.58 21.56 -17.02
N LEU A 408 -2.57 22.05 -16.31
CA LEU A 408 -1.39 22.70 -16.90
C LEU A 408 -0.58 21.77 -17.81
N ASN A 409 -0.36 20.52 -17.41
CA ASN A 409 0.41 19.55 -18.17
C ASN A 409 -0.43 18.77 -19.20
N THR A 410 -1.47 19.38 -19.76
CA THR A 410 -2.24 18.77 -20.85
C THR A 410 -1.34 18.58 -22.08
N GLY A 411 -1.08 17.32 -22.44
CA GLY A 411 -0.25 16.95 -23.58
C GLY A 411 -1.00 17.04 -24.93
N ARG A 412 -0.30 16.72 -26.01
CA ARG A 412 -0.95 16.49 -27.31
C ARG A 412 -1.56 15.09 -27.31
N GLY A 413 -2.82 14.98 -27.68
CA GLY A 413 -3.54 13.72 -27.87
C GLY A 413 -3.18 13.04 -29.19
N THR A 414 -4.01 12.10 -29.61
CA THR A 414 -3.72 11.25 -30.77
C THR A 414 -4.31 11.80 -32.07
N GLU A 415 -3.97 11.15 -33.18
CA GLU A 415 -4.55 11.44 -34.49
C GLU A 415 -5.98 10.84 -34.60
N THR A 416 -6.52 10.75 -35.81
CA THR A 416 -7.87 10.23 -36.06
C THR A 416 -7.82 8.84 -36.66
N SER A 417 -8.75 7.94 -36.32
CA SER A 417 -8.90 6.64 -36.98
C SER A 417 -10.29 6.41 -37.59
N ASP A 418 -10.42 5.30 -38.31
CA ASP A 418 -11.67 4.77 -38.85
C ASP A 418 -12.09 3.47 -38.13
N PRO A 419 -13.39 3.10 -38.20
CA PRO A 419 -14.51 3.92 -38.67
C PRO A 419 -14.98 4.95 -37.62
N ILE A 420 -15.64 6.03 -38.08
CA ILE A 420 -16.48 6.91 -37.26
C ILE A 420 -17.89 6.98 -37.84
N THR A 421 -18.88 7.21 -36.97
CA THR A 421 -20.30 7.31 -37.37
C THR A 421 -20.55 8.50 -38.28
N GLY A 422 -21.25 8.26 -39.39
CA GLY A 422 -21.61 9.26 -40.40
C GLY A 422 -20.52 9.62 -41.42
N MET A 423 -19.34 8.98 -41.41
CA MET A 423 -18.28 9.37 -42.34
C MET A 423 -18.64 9.07 -43.80
N LYS A 424 -19.27 7.93 -44.10
CA LYS A 424 -19.75 7.61 -45.46
C LYS A 424 -20.89 8.53 -45.86
N ASP A 425 -21.78 8.88 -44.92
CA ASP A 425 -22.86 9.83 -45.17
C ASP A 425 -22.32 11.20 -45.61
N ALA A 426 -21.22 11.65 -45.01
CA ALA A 426 -20.57 12.92 -45.35
C ALA A 426 -19.93 12.86 -46.74
N GLU A 427 -19.28 11.75 -47.07
CA GLU A 427 -18.70 11.51 -48.40
C GLU A 427 -19.78 11.48 -49.49
N GLU A 428 -20.92 10.84 -49.21
CA GLU A 428 -22.05 10.81 -50.12
C GLU A 428 -22.73 12.16 -50.28
N PHE A 429 -22.91 12.92 -49.20
CA PHE A 429 -23.40 14.30 -49.28
C PHE A 429 -22.49 15.16 -50.16
N LYS A 430 -21.17 15.08 -49.95
CA LYS A 430 -20.16 15.78 -50.75
C LYS A 430 -20.29 15.41 -52.23
N LYS A 431 -20.42 14.11 -52.54
CA LYS A 431 -20.59 13.60 -53.91
C LYS A 431 -21.89 14.09 -54.54
N ALA A 432 -23.01 14.01 -53.83
CA ALA A 432 -24.33 14.43 -54.32
C ALA A 432 -24.40 15.93 -54.65
N ASN A 433 -23.60 16.75 -53.96
CA ASN A 433 -23.52 18.19 -54.19
C ASN A 433 -22.37 18.62 -55.12
N ASN A 434 -21.66 17.67 -55.75
CA ASN A 434 -20.51 17.93 -56.63
C ASN A 434 -19.42 18.82 -55.98
N LEU A 435 -19.18 18.64 -54.68
CA LEU A 435 -18.23 19.47 -53.93
C LEU A 435 -16.82 18.86 -53.94
N THR A 436 -15.80 19.69 -54.12
CA THR A 436 -14.38 19.27 -54.05
C THR A 436 -13.74 19.53 -52.68
N TYR A 437 -14.49 20.10 -51.74
CA TYR A 437 -13.99 20.52 -50.42
C TYR A 437 -13.51 19.35 -49.56
N ARG A 438 -12.56 19.63 -48.66
CA ARG A 438 -11.95 18.61 -47.79
C ARG A 438 -12.85 18.31 -46.59
N LEU A 439 -13.23 17.03 -46.46
CA LEU A 439 -13.83 16.47 -45.24
C LEU A 439 -12.71 16.02 -44.30
N VAL A 440 -12.94 16.12 -43.00
CA VAL A 440 -12.07 15.59 -41.95
C VAL A 440 -12.88 15.04 -40.79
N ARG A 441 -12.18 14.33 -39.89
CA ARG A 441 -12.71 13.85 -38.62
C ARG A 441 -12.38 14.92 -37.58
N CYS A 442 -13.37 15.73 -37.23
CA CYS A 442 -13.23 16.78 -36.23
C CYS A 442 -13.15 16.16 -34.85
N HIS A 443 -12.13 16.53 -34.09
CA HIS A 443 -12.08 16.28 -32.67
C HIS A 443 -13.12 17.14 -31.93
N LEU A 444 -13.82 16.57 -30.94
CA LEU A 444 -14.70 17.32 -30.05
C LEU A 444 -13.87 17.97 -28.92
N ILE A 445 -12.98 17.21 -28.29
CA ILE A 445 -11.83 17.72 -27.54
C ILE A 445 -10.64 17.70 -28.49
N ALA A 446 -10.10 18.86 -28.83
CA ALA A 446 -9.01 18.98 -29.80
C ALA A 446 -7.77 18.17 -29.39
N ASN A 447 -7.05 17.60 -30.36
CA ASN A 447 -5.82 16.86 -30.08
C ASN A 447 -4.72 17.74 -29.46
N ILE A 448 -4.69 19.04 -29.78
CA ILE A 448 -3.79 20.01 -29.13
C ILE A 448 -4.13 20.28 -27.66
N LEU A 449 -5.33 19.87 -27.21
CA LEU A 449 -5.79 19.87 -25.82
C LEU A 449 -5.86 18.44 -25.26
N GLY A 450 -5.13 17.50 -25.86
CA GLY A 450 -5.03 16.14 -25.36
C GLY A 450 -6.16 15.18 -25.76
N GLY A 451 -7.12 15.64 -26.55
CA GLY A 451 -8.17 14.77 -27.05
C GLY A 451 -7.65 13.67 -27.97
N GLN A 452 -8.16 12.47 -27.80
CA GLN A 452 -7.70 11.27 -28.51
C GLN A 452 -8.77 10.77 -29.48
N GLY A 453 -8.35 10.12 -30.57
CA GLY A 453 -9.27 9.66 -31.64
C GLY A 453 -8.80 8.44 -32.42
N THR A 454 -7.77 7.72 -31.96
CA THR A 454 -7.15 6.60 -32.69
C THR A 454 -7.71 5.23 -32.33
N SER A 455 -8.13 5.02 -31.07
CA SER A 455 -8.50 3.69 -30.59
C SER A 455 -10.01 3.46 -30.63
N ALA A 456 -10.43 2.21 -30.42
CA ALA A 456 -11.84 1.88 -30.32
C ALA A 456 -12.57 2.63 -29.21
N LEU A 457 -11.85 2.91 -28.13
CA LEU A 457 -12.33 3.59 -26.93
C LEU A 457 -12.41 5.12 -27.14
N THR A 458 -11.47 5.68 -27.90
CA THR A 458 -11.31 7.14 -27.99
C THR A 458 -11.90 7.77 -29.25
N ARG A 459 -12.16 6.99 -30.30
CA ARG A 459 -12.75 7.51 -31.56
C ARG A 459 -14.12 8.19 -31.42
N TYR A 460 -14.83 8.01 -30.31
CA TYR A 460 -16.06 8.76 -30.02
C TYR A 460 -15.85 10.23 -29.68
N ASN A 461 -14.59 10.68 -29.65
CA ASN A 461 -14.24 12.09 -29.69
C ASN A 461 -14.31 12.69 -31.11
N LEU A 462 -14.71 11.92 -32.14
CA LEU A 462 -14.65 12.34 -33.53
C LEU A 462 -16.03 12.44 -34.18
N VAL A 463 -16.25 13.50 -34.97
CA VAL A 463 -17.42 13.65 -35.85
C VAL A 463 -17.01 14.01 -37.28
N PRO A 464 -17.77 13.60 -38.31
CA PRO A 464 -17.54 14.05 -39.68
C PRO A 464 -17.79 15.56 -39.80
N CYS A 465 -16.88 16.28 -40.44
CA CYS A 465 -17.00 17.72 -40.59
C CYS A 465 -16.24 18.27 -41.80
N TRP A 466 -16.51 19.55 -42.12
CA TRP A 466 -15.69 20.29 -43.06
C TRP A 466 -14.37 20.74 -42.43
N GLN A 467 -13.27 20.58 -43.19
CA GLN A 467 -11.96 21.14 -42.82
C GLN A 467 -12.05 22.66 -42.68
N SER A 468 -12.62 23.34 -43.68
CA SER A 468 -12.85 24.79 -43.65
C SER A 468 -14.33 25.03 -43.37
N GLY A 469 -14.66 25.57 -42.21
CA GLY A 469 -16.00 25.57 -41.62
C GLY A 469 -15.92 25.21 -40.15
N MET A 470 -16.49 24.07 -39.76
CA MET A 470 -16.53 23.65 -38.36
C MET A 470 -15.14 23.40 -37.74
N ASN A 471 -14.23 22.70 -38.44
CA ASN A 471 -12.90 22.39 -37.90
C ASN A 471 -12.05 23.67 -37.75
N THR A 472 -11.72 24.28 -38.89
CA THR A 472 -10.89 25.48 -38.98
C THR A 472 -11.61 26.62 -39.70
N GLY A 473 -11.34 27.86 -39.30
CA GLY A 473 -11.98 29.05 -39.81
C GLY A 473 -12.16 30.09 -38.70
N THR A 474 -13.00 31.09 -38.93
CA THR A 474 -13.33 32.10 -37.90
C THR A 474 -14.77 32.60 -38.07
N PRO A 475 -15.66 32.39 -37.07
CA PRO A 475 -15.50 31.45 -35.96
C PRO A 475 -15.50 29.98 -36.44
N SER A 476 -14.75 29.12 -35.77
CA SER A 476 -14.79 27.66 -35.88
C SER A 476 -14.45 27.03 -34.52
N MET A 477 -14.45 25.70 -34.41
CA MET A 477 -13.99 25.03 -33.18
C MET A 477 -12.57 25.49 -32.80
N ARG A 478 -11.65 25.56 -33.78
CA ARG A 478 -10.29 26.08 -33.60
C ARG A 478 -10.21 27.47 -32.96
N THR A 479 -11.19 28.34 -33.18
CA THR A 479 -11.22 29.68 -32.57
C THR A 479 -11.27 29.59 -31.04
N TYR A 480 -12.13 28.71 -30.51
CA TYR A 480 -12.34 28.55 -29.07
C TYR A 480 -11.30 27.61 -28.44
N GLU A 481 -10.88 26.58 -29.17
CA GLU A 481 -9.78 25.69 -28.76
C GLU A 481 -8.48 26.47 -28.54
N LYS A 482 -8.20 27.48 -29.37
CA LYS A 482 -7.01 28.33 -29.23
C LYS A 482 -7.01 29.11 -27.92
N MET A 483 -8.18 29.55 -27.44
CA MET A 483 -8.29 30.24 -26.14
C MET A 483 -7.91 29.31 -24.99
N ALA A 484 -8.39 28.05 -25.00
CA ALA A 484 -8.02 27.06 -24.00
C ALA A 484 -6.53 26.66 -24.11
N GLU A 485 -6.04 26.48 -25.34
CA GLU A 485 -4.63 26.16 -25.62
C GLU A 485 -3.70 27.24 -25.09
N ASP A 486 -4.03 28.51 -25.32
CA ASP A 486 -3.22 29.63 -24.87
C ASP A 486 -3.18 29.74 -23.36
N LEU A 487 -4.30 29.48 -22.69
CA LEU A 487 -4.34 29.51 -21.24
C LEU A 487 -3.55 28.35 -20.62
N VAL A 488 -3.70 27.12 -21.11
CA VAL A 488 -2.96 25.95 -20.62
C VAL A 488 -1.46 26.08 -20.88
N LYS A 489 -1.06 26.59 -22.04
CA LYS A 489 0.36 26.79 -22.41
C LYS A 489 0.97 28.06 -21.83
N GLY A 490 0.22 28.87 -21.09
CA GLY A 490 0.69 30.13 -20.51
C GLY A 490 0.95 31.25 -21.54
N ASN A 491 0.32 31.18 -22.71
CA ASN A 491 0.38 32.21 -23.76
C ASN A 491 -0.71 33.29 -23.60
N ASP A 492 -1.70 33.10 -22.74
CA ASP A 492 -2.68 34.15 -22.42
C ASP A 492 -2.05 35.18 -21.46
N SER A 493 -1.86 36.41 -21.94
CA SER A 493 -1.23 37.48 -21.16
C SER A 493 -2.10 38.03 -20.03
N ASN A 494 -3.41 37.75 -20.05
CA ASN A 494 -4.37 38.31 -19.10
C ASN A 494 -4.76 37.30 -18.01
N ARG A 495 -4.56 36.00 -18.25
CA ARG A 495 -4.98 34.91 -17.36
C ARG A 495 -3.90 33.85 -17.28
N VAL A 496 -3.62 33.38 -16.07
CA VAL A 496 -2.65 32.31 -15.81
C VAL A 496 -3.33 31.24 -14.96
N LEU A 497 -3.14 29.96 -15.28
CA LEU A 497 -3.56 28.84 -14.42
C LEU A 497 -2.50 28.57 -13.35
N GLY A 498 -2.94 28.45 -12.10
CA GLY A 498 -2.12 27.85 -11.04
C GLY A 498 -2.01 26.33 -11.20
N THR A 499 -1.12 25.70 -10.43
CA THR A 499 -0.85 24.25 -10.49
C THR A 499 -2.07 23.38 -10.27
N ASN A 500 -3.03 23.84 -9.46
CA ASN A 500 -4.25 23.10 -9.14
C ASN A 500 -5.50 23.74 -9.78
N ASP A 501 -5.33 24.67 -10.73
CA ASP A 501 -6.42 25.22 -11.52
C ASP A 501 -6.63 24.39 -12.79
N ALA A 502 -7.85 24.40 -13.34
CA ALA A 502 -8.14 23.69 -14.59
C ALA A 502 -9.20 24.38 -15.43
N ILE A 503 -9.32 23.98 -16.69
CA ILE A 503 -10.41 24.38 -17.58
C ILE A 503 -11.41 23.23 -17.69
N LEU A 504 -12.64 23.42 -17.24
CA LEU A 504 -13.75 22.54 -17.60
C LEU A 504 -14.23 22.92 -19.00
N TYR A 505 -13.91 22.08 -19.98
CA TYR A 505 -14.22 22.27 -21.41
C TYR A 505 -15.28 21.27 -21.86
N GLN A 506 -16.33 21.72 -22.55
CA GLN A 506 -17.42 20.84 -23.02
C GLN A 506 -17.79 21.12 -24.47
N VAL A 507 -18.04 20.05 -25.22
CA VAL A 507 -18.55 20.11 -26.60
C VAL A 507 -19.69 19.13 -26.76
N THR A 508 -20.83 19.61 -27.25
CA THR A 508 -22.05 18.84 -27.45
C THR A 508 -22.45 18.91 -28.93
N PRO A 509 -22.27 17.83 -29.70
CA PRO A 509 -22.83 17.73 -31.05
C PRO A 509 -24.35 17.94 -31.04
N VAL A 510 -24.84 18.71 -32.00
CA VAL A 510 -26.27 18.97 -32.18
C VAL A 510 -26.73 18.21 -33.42
N TYR A 511 -27.67 17.29 -33.21
CA TYR A 511 -28.26 16.47 -34.27
C TYR A 511 -29.66 16.94 -34.62
N LYS A 512 -30.09 16.64 -35.85
CA LYS A 512 -31.44 17.01 -36.32
C LYS A 512 -32.52 16.13 -35.67
N ASP A 513 -32.25 14.85 -35.52
CA ASP A 513 -33.15 13.88 -34.91
C ASP A 513 -32.38 12.65 -34.35
N ALA A 514 -33.13 11.69 -33.81
CA ALA A 514 -32.58 10.46 -33.23
C ALA A 514 -31.90 9.54 -34.27
N ASN A 515 -32.16 9.74 -35.57
CA ASN A 515 -31.57 8.93 -36.63
C ASN A 515 -30.31 9.58 -37.23
N SER A 516 -30.07 10.88 -37.03
CA SER A 516 -28.88 11.58 -37.52
C SER A 516 -27.57 10.85 -37.23
N THR A 517 -26.64 10.85 -38.17
CA THR A 517 -25.30 10.28 -37.98
C THR A 517 -24.23 11.36 -38.01
N ILE A 518 -24.56 12.53 -38.56
CA ILE A 518 -23.70 13.70 -38.63
C ILE A 518 -24.39 14.87 -37.91
N PRO A 519 -23.69 15.61 -37.04
CA PRO A 519 -24.28 16.77 -36.38
C PRO A 519 -24.42 17.95 -37.35
N VAL A 520 -25.48 18.75 -37.17
CA VAL A 520 -25.69 20.03 -37.88
C VAL A 520 -24.75 21.13 -37.39
N GLY A 521 -24.10 20.91 -36.24
CA GLY A 521 -23.13 21.79 -35.61
C GLY A 521 -22.77 21.27 -34.22
N VAL A 522 -21.93 22.01 -33.51
CA VAL A 522 -21.57 21.72 -32.11
C VAL A 522 -21.85 22.92 -31.25
N THR A 523 -22.26 22.66 -30.02
CA THR A 523 -22.31 23.66 -28.95
C THR A 523 -21.07 23.49 -28.06
N MET A 524 -20.35 24.56 -27.77
CA MET A 524 -19.11 24.52 -26.98
C MET A 524 -19.20 25.51 -25.82
N ASN A 525 -18.63 25.16 -24.67
CA ASN A 525 -18.43 26.10 -23.57
C ASN A 525 -17.13 25.75 -22.82
N ALA A 526 -16.57 26.72 -22.09
CA ALA A 526 -15.47 26.44 -21.19
C ALA A 526 -15.44 27.41 -20.00
N ASN A 527 -15.11 26.87 -18.83
CA ASN A 527 -14.92 27.64 -17.59
C ASN A 527 -13.55 27.34 -16.99
N ILE A 528 -12.87 28.36 -16.50
CA ILE A 528 -11.70 28.25 -15.64
C ILE A 528 -12.20 27.97 -14.22
N GLN A 529 -11.77 26.87 -13.65
CA GLN A 529 -12.06 26.49 -12.27
C GLN A 529 -10.79 26.58 -11.45
N ARG A 530 -10.86 27.32 -10.35
CA ARG A 530 -9.70 27.61 -9.50
C ARG A 530 -9.68 26.69 -8.29
N ALA A 531 -8.49 26.40 -7.77
CA ALA A 531 -8.29 25.61 -6.55
C ALA A 531 -8.98 26.23 -5.31
N ASN A 532 -9.18 27.55 -5.30
CA ASN A 532 -9.90 28.26 -4.24
C ASN A 532 -11.44 28.16 -4.35
N GLY A 533 -11.95 27.38 -5.30
CA GLY A 533 -13.39 27.18 -5.54
C GLY A 533 -14.06 28.24 -6.43
N THR A 534 -13.33 29.27 -6.88
CA THR A 534 -13.89 30.25 -7.82
C THR A 534 -13.97 29.71 -9.25
N THR A 535 -14.93 30.22 -10.03
CA THR A 535 -15.12 29.86 -11.44
C THR A 535 -15.23 31.12 -12.28
N GLU A 536 -14.52 31.14 -13.41
CA GLU A 536 -14.52 32.23 -14.39
C GLU A 536 -14.87 31.66 -15.78
N GLU A 537 -15.67 32.37 -16.56
CA GLU A 537 -15.99 31.95 -17.93
C GLU A 537 -14.77 32.18 -18.85
N LEU A 538 -14.32 31.13 -19.56
CA LEU A 538 -13.28 31.26 -20.58
C LEU A 538 -13.90 31.73 -21.90
N PHE A 539 -14.99 31.07 -22.30
CA PHE A 539 -15.89 31.51 -23.36
C PHE A 539 -17.31 30.96 -23.09
N PRO A 540 -18.37 31.71 -23.48
CA PRO A 540 -19.75 31.33 -23.20
C PRO A 540 -20.20 30.13 -24.02
N ASN A 541 -21.46 29.77 -23.88
CA ASN A 541 -22.08 28.77 -24.74
C ASN A 541 -22.14 29.26 -26.21
N VAL A 542 -21.26 28.74 -27.06
CA VAL A 542 -21.14 29.11 -28.48
C VAL A 542 -21.58 27.98 -29.39
N TYR A 543 -22.17 28.32 -30.54
CA TYR A 543 -22.62 27.35 -31.53
C TYR A 543 -21.81 27.48 -32.81
N VAL A 544 -21.22 26.37 -33.27
CA VAL A 544 -20.43 26.29 -34.51
C VAL A 544 -21.14 25.38 -35.49
N THR A 545 -21.57 25.92 -36.64
CA THR A 545 -22.30 25.15 -37.66
C THR A 545 -21.39 24.18 -38.42
N ASN A 546 -21.93 23.02 -38.80
CA ASN A 546 -21.24 22.06 -39.65
C ASN A 546 -21.39 22.38 -41.15
N THR A 547 -21.23 23.64 -41.50
CA THR A 547 -21.33 24.19 -42.87
C THR A 547 -19.96 24.35 -43.50
N TYR A 548 -19.90 24.39 -44.83
CA TYR A 548 -18.64 24.74 -45.50
C TYR A 548 -18.40 26.22 -45.33
N THR A 549 -17.32 26.58 -44.62
CA THR A 549 -17.07 27.95 -44.14
C THR A 549 -18.29 28.52 -43.39
N ASN A 550 -18.35 29.85 -43.19
CA ASN A 550 -19.45 30.53 -42.51
C ASN A 550 -20.51 31.04 -43.49
N THR A 551 -20.77 30.29 -44.56
CA THR A 551 -21.75 30.67 -45.60
C THR A 551 -23.18 30.26 -45.26
N GLY A 552 -23.38 29.37 -44.28
CA GLY A 552 -24.68 28.75 -44.02
C GLY A 552 -25.08 27.68 -45.05
N LEU A 553 -24.27 27.47 -46.10
CA LEU A 553 -24.51 26.47 -47.14
C LEU A 553 -23.79 25.15 -46.83
N TYR A 554 -24.28 24.08 -47.45
CA TYR A 554 -23.67 22.75 -47.40
C TYR A 554 -23.46 22.22 -45.98
N ASN A 555 -24.49 22.36 -45.13
CA ASN A 555 -24.47 21.73 -43.81
C ASN A 555 -24.44 20.20 -43.96
N LEU A 556 -23.47 19.53 -43.32
CA LEU A 556 -23.33 18.06 -43.39
C LEU A 556 -24.35 17.31 -42.53
N GLY A 557 -24.96 17.98 -41.55
CA GLY A 557 -25.90 17.34 -40.63
C GLY A 557 -27.13 16.81 -41.35
N ASN A 558 -27.55 15.59 -40.99
CA ASN A 558 -28.54 14.82 -41.74
C ASN A 558 -29.76 14.37 -40.95
#